data_AF-A0A2T2SIL9-F1
#
_entry.id   AF-A0A2T2SIL9-F1
#
_cell.length_a   1.000
_cell.length_b   1.000
_cell.length_c   1.000
_cell.angle_alpha   90.00
_cell.angle_beta   90.00
_cell.angle_gamma   90.00
#
_symmetry.space_group_name_H-M   'P 1'
#
loop_
_entity.id
_entity.type
_entity.pdbx_description
1 polymer ?
#
loop_
_entity_poly.entity_id
_entity_poly.type
_entity_poly.pdbx_seq_one_letter_code
_entity_poly.pdbx_strand_id
1 'polypeptide(L)'
;MTLRYLSTIVLASLTWAFLAAGTVVAQQTATLTGSVEDSEGNPLPGANVVLADTDFGTAAGPDGSYTIDDIAPGTYEVRVTFVGYETI
;
A
#
# COMPACT_ATOMS: atom_id res chain seq x y z
N MET A 1 -32.14 -21.78 -42.74
CA MET A 1 -32.81 -21.36 -41.49
C MET A 1 -31.90 -21.38 -40.27
N THR A 2 -30.84 -22.21 -40.24
CA THR A 2 -29.89 -22.40 -39.12
C THR A 2 -28.85 -21.29 -38.91
N LEU A 3 -28.44 -20.56 -39.97
CA LEU A 3 -27.37 -19.54 -39.89
C LEU A 3 -27.76 -18.30 -39.06
N ARG A 4 -29.05 -17.96 -38.99
CA ARG A 4 -29.57 -16.85 -38.17
C ARG A 4 -29.58 -17.17 -36.67
N TYR A 5 -29.76 -18.44 -36.31
CA TYR A 5 -29.73 -18.90 -34.92
C TYR A 5 -28.31 -18.99 -34.35
N LEU A 6 -27.32 -19.31 -35.20
CA LEU A 6 -25.91 -19.34 -34.79
C LEU A 6 -25.41 -17.94 -34.38
N SER A 7 -25.76 -16.91 -35.15
CA SER A 7 -25.39 -15.53 -34.87
C SER A 7 -26.00 -15.02 -33.56
N THR A 8 -27.28 -15.31 -33.30
CA THR A 8 -27.93 -14.93 -32.03
C THR A 8 -27.36 -15.68 -30.82
N ILE A 9 -26.99 -16.96 -30.95
CA ILE A 9 -26.33 -17.70 -29.87
C ILE A 9 -24.95 -17.11 -29.54
N VAL A 10 -24.17 -16.77 -30.56
CA VAL A 10 -22.85 -16.14 -30.37
C VAL A 10 -22.99 -14.78 -29.69
N LEU A 11 -23.92 -13.93 -30.14
CA LEU A 11 -24.19 -12.64 -29.52
C LEU A 11 -24.69 -12.76 -28.08
N ALA A 12 -25.55 -13.76 -27.80
CA ALA A 12 -26.02 -14.05 -26.45
C ALA A 12 -24.90 -14.54 -25.52
N SER A 13 -23.98 -15.38 -26.01
CA SER A 13 -22.82 -15.81 -25.23
C SER A 13 -21.84 -14.68 -24.95
N LEU A 14 -21.67 -13.75 -25.90
CA LEU A 14 -20.76 -12.62 -25.76
C LEU A 14 -21.30 -11.57 -24.77
N THR A 15 -22.61 -11.34 -24.80
CA THR A 15 -23.28 -10.47 -23.82
C THR A 15 -23.29 -11.08 -22.42
N TRP A 16 -23.46 -12.39 -22.29
CA TRP A 16 -23.34 -13.08 -21.01
C TRP A 16 -21.92 -13.01 -20.44
N ALA A 17 -20.89 -13.23 -21.28
CA ALA A 17 -19.50 -13.13 -20.87
C ALA A 17 -19.13 -11.72 -20.41
N PHE A 18 -19.69 -10.69 -21.04
CA PHE A 18 -19.48 -9.30 -20.64
C PHE A 18 -20.17 -8.95 -19.32
N LEU A 19 -21.38 -9.49 -19.06
CA LEU A 19 -22.06 -9.34 -17.77
C LEU A 19 -21.39 -10.13 -16.63
N ALA A 20 -20.64 -11.18 -16.96
CA ALA A 20 -19.88 -11.98 -15.99
C ALA A 20 -18.54 -11.33 -15.59
N ALA A 21 -18.16 -10.20 -16.19
CA ALA A 21 -17.03 -9.42 -15.71
C ALA A 21 -17.36 -8.84 -14.33
N GLY A 22 -16.92 -9.52 -13.28
CA GLY A 22 -17.10 -9.11 -11.89
C GLY A 22 -16.46 -7.74 -11.61
N THR A 23 -16.91 -7.10 -10.52
CA THR A 23 -16.31 -5.84 -10.05
C THR A 23 -14.86 -6.08 -9.64
N VAL A 24 -13.93 -5.36 -10.28
CA VAL A 24 -12.54 -5.31 -9.85
C VAL A 24 -12.50 -4.47 -8.58
N VAL A 25 -12.25 -5.10 -7.43
CA VAL A 25 -11.98 -4.40 -6.17
C VAL A 25 -10.52 -3.94 -6.23
N ALA A 26 -10.28 -2.64 -6.29
CA ALA A 26 -8.92 -2.11 -6.14
C ALA A 26 -8.37 -2.49 -4.77
N GLN A 27 -7.09 -2.85 -4.69
CA GLN A 27 -6.43 -3.04 -3.39
C GLN A 27 -6.51 -1.72 -2.62
N GLN A 28 -7.12 -1.75 -1.44
CA GLN A 28 -7.06 -0.62 -0.52
C GLN A 28 -5.64 -0.55 0.01
N THR A 29 -4.95 0.55 -0.26
CA THR A 29 -3.66 0.88 0.34
C THR A 29 -3.82 2.03 1.32
N ALA A 30 -2.88 2.14 2.24
CA ALA A 30 -2.74 3.24 3.17
C ALA A 30 -1.34 3.83 3.07
N THR A 31 -1.19 5.04 3.59
CA THR A 31 0.09 5.75 3.71
C THR A 31 0.29 6.08 5.19
N LEU A 32 1.47 5.77 5.71
CA LEU A 32 1.92 6.17 7.04
C LEU A 32 2.91 7.32 6.93
N THR A 33 2.63 8.43 7.61
CA THR A 33 3.54 9.57 7.71
C THR A 33 3.82 9.94 9.17
N GLY A 34 4.98 10.54 9.41
CA GLY A 34 5.35 11.07 10.73
C GLY A 34 6.69 11.80 10.70
N SER A 35 7.19 12.15 11.90
CA SER A 35 8.54 12.68 12.11
C SER A 35 9.31 11.83 13.12
N VAL A 36 10.64 11.80 13.00
CA VAL A 36 11.56 11.23 13.98
C VAL A 36 12.38 12.35 14.58
N GLU A 37 12.32 12.46 15.89
CA GLU A 37 12.97 13.50 16.70
C GLU A 37 13.71 12.87 17.88
N ASP A 38 14.72 13.55 18.40
CA ASP A 38 15.37 13.19 19.67
C ASP A 38 14.57 13.71 20.89
N SER A 39 15.08 13.43 22.10
CA SER A 39 14.44 13.87 23.34
C SER A 39 14.40 15.40 23.53
N GLU A 40 15.20 16.15 22.78
CA GLU A 40 15.23 17.62 22.79
C GLU A 40 14.33 18.21 21.70
N GLY A 41 13.72 17.38 20.85
CA GLY A 41 12.87 17.78 19.72
C GLY A 41 13.66 18.12 18.45
N ASN A 42 14.95 17.75 18.37
CA ASN A 42 15.71 17.94 17.14
C ASN A 42 15.39 16.81 16.15
N PRO A 43 15.18 17.12 14.86
CA PRO A 43 14.92 16.10 13.85
C PRO A 43 16.12 15.17 13.66
N LEU A 44 15.85 13.88 13.43
CA LEU A 44 16.87 12.86 13.20
C LEU A 44 16.89 12.40 11.74
N PRO A 45 17.60 13.11 10.86
CA PRO A 45 17.72 12.72 9.46
C PRO A 45 18.49 11.41 9.30
N GLY A 46 17.97 10.54 8.44
CA GLY A 46 18.54 9.22 8.20
C GLY A 46 18.17 8.16 9.24
N ALA A 47 17.32 8.47 10.22
CA ALA A 47 16.71 7.46 11.08
C ALA A 47 15.93 6.43 10.24
N ASN A 48 16.17 5.15 10.50
CA ASN A 48 15.52 4.07 9.79
C ASN A 48 14.19 3.73 10.46
N VAL A 49 13.09 3.85 9.71
CA VAL A 49 11.72 3.61 10.15
C VAL A 49 11.19 2.38 9.43
N VAL A 50 10.85 1.33 10.17
CA VAL A 50 10.43 0.04 9.61
C VAL A 50 9.12 -0.40 10.25
N LEU A 51 8.21 -0.95 9.45
CA LEU A 51 7.06 -1.67 9.96
C LEU A 51 7.49 -3.10 10.29
N ALA A 52 7.46 -3.46 11.58
CA ALA A 52 7.91 -4.77 12.05
C ALA A 52 7.15 -5.90 11.33
N ASP A 53 7.86 -7.01 11.11
CA ASP A 53 7.36 -8.20 10.40
C ASP A 53 6.90 -7.94 8.96
N THR A 54 7.37 -6.86 8.34
CA THR A 54 7.14 -6.55 6.93
C THR A 54 8.42 -6.09 6.24
N ASP A 55 8.38 -6.01 4.91
CA ASP A 55 9.44 -5.42 4.09
C ASP A 55 9.28 -3.90 3.89
N PHE A 56 8.30 -3.28 4.57
CA PHE A 56 8.05 -1.85 4.45
C PHE A 56 8.91 -1.06 5.43
N GLY A 57 9.66 -0.10 4.88
CA GLY A 57 10.46 0.83 5.66
C GLY A 57 10.97 1.97 4.81
N THR A 58 11.47 3.00 5.48
CA THR A 58 12.00 4.20 4.86
C THR A 58 13.03 4.86 5.78
N ALA A 59 13.84 5.76 5.22
CA ALA A 59 14.73 6.61 6.00
C ALA A 59 14.09 7.99 6.19
N ALA A 60 14.21 8.55 7.39
CA ALA A 60 13.76 9.90 7.68
C ALA A 60 14.54 10.93 6.85
N GLY A 61 13.84 11.95 6.36
CA GLY A 61 14.39 13.05 5.57
C GLY A 61 15.16 14.08 6.41
N PRO A 62 15.67 15.15 5.77
CA PRO A 62 16.47 16.20 6.43
C PRO A 62 15.78 16.90 7.61
N ASP A 63 14.45 16.95 7.59
CA ASP A 63 13.58 17.52 8.62
C ASP A 63 13.03 16.45 9.59
N GLY A 64 13.54 15.23 9.52
CA GLY A 64 13.07 14.09 10.32
C GLY A 64 11.78 13.46 9.80
N SER A 65 11.17 14.00 8.73
CA SER A 65 9.92 13.47 8.19
C SER A 65 10.10 12.10 7.51
N TYR A 66 9.09 11.25 7.58
CA TYR A 66 9.08 9.98 6.86
C TYR A 66 7.70 9.69 6.27
N THR A 67 7.71 8.94 5.16
CA THR A 67 6.51 8.45 4.48
C THR A 67 6.73 7.00 4.05
N ILE A 68 5.77 6.14 4.38
CA ILE A 68 5.69 4.76 3.91
C ILE A 68 4.34 4.60 3.18
N ASP A 69 4.39 4.49 1.87
CA ASP A 69 3.23 4.35 0.99
C ASP A 69 2.90 2.87 0.70
N ASP A 70 1.73 2.66 0.11
CA ASP A 70 1.30 1.36 -0.44
C ASP A 70 1.27 0.20 0.57
N ILE A 71 1.02 0.52 1.84
CA ILE A 71 0.86 -0.49 2.89
C ILE A 71 -0.59 -0.99 2.94
N ALA A 72 -0.78 -2.26 3.29
CA ALA A 72 -2.12 -2.76 3.55
C ALA A 72 -2.69 -2.10 4.82
N PRO A 73 -3.99 -1.77 4.89
CA PRO A 73 -4.61 -1.29 6.11
C PRO A 73 -4.52 -2.35 7.22
N GLY A 74 -4.04 -1.96 8.40
CA GLY A 74 -3.88 -2.87 9.52
C GLY A 74 -3.20 -2.23 10.72
N THR A 75 -2.95 -3.04 11.75
CA THR A 75 -2.14 -2.65 12.91
C THR A 75 -0.71 -3.09 12.65
N TYR A 76 0.23 -2.15 12.80
CA TYR A 76 1.66 -2.39 12.68
C TYR A 76 2.39 -1.92 13.93
N GLU A 77 3.45 -2.62 14.30
CA GLU A 77 4.46 -2.10 15.21
C GLU A 77 5.48 -1.32 14.37
N VAL A 78 5.71 -0.05 14.72
CA VAL A 78 6.71 0.79 14.05
C VAL A 78 8.00 0.73 14.84
N ARG A 79 9.08 0.30 14.20
CA ARG A 79 10.42 0.29 14.78
C ARG A 79 11.27 1.37 14.15
N VAL A 80 11.72 2.30 14.98
CA VAL A 80 12.68 3.33 14.61
C VAL A 80 14.06 2.92 15.11
N THR A 81 15.09 3.09 14.30
CA THR A 81 16.49 2.83 14.68
C THR A 81 17.41 3.90 14.11
N PHE A 82 18.36 4.35 14.90
CA PHE A 82 19.39 5.28 14.44
C PHE A 82 20.68 5.03 15.23
N VAL A 83 21.83 5.10 14.55
CA VAL A 83 23.11 4.71 15.16
C VAL A 83 23.44 5.64 16.32
N GLY A 84 23.68 5.07 17.50
CA GLY A 84 23.99 5.82 18.71
C GLY A 84 22.76 6.31 19.49
N TYR A 85 21.55 5.95 19.06
CA TYR A 85 20.30 6.30 19.73
C TYR A 85 19.59 5.04 20.22
N GLU A 86 18.93 5.18 21.36
CA GLU A 86 18.01 4.17 21.90
C GLU A 86 16.58 4.67 21.69
N THR A 87 15.74 3.81 21.12
CA THR A 87 14.32 4.10 20.92
C THR A 87 13.59 3.91 22.23
N ILE A 88 12.92 4.96 22.70
CA ILE A 88 12.14 4.99 23.95
C ILE A 88 10.63 4.84 23.69
#